data_AF-A0A259DT05-F1
#
_entry.id   AF-A0A259DT05-F1
#
_cell.length_a   1.000
_cell.length_b   1.000
_cell.length_c   1.000
_cell.angle_alpha   90.00
_cell.angle_beta   90.00
_cell.angle_gamma   90.00
#
_symmetry.space_group_name_H-M   'P 1'
#
loop_
_entity.id
_entity.type
_entity.pdbx_description
1 polymer ?
#
loop_
_entity_poly.entity_id
_entity_poly.type
_entity_poly.pdbx_seq_one_letter_code
_entity_poly.pdbx_strand_id
1 'polypeptide(L)'
;MILALLAMLQASTAAFDPAVVQREEVPVLQSGVSDAALQQLAIRESRLSSRLNRVIYDDPALRTEIQRVGLERGCVAVAESRREVSASYASALVPATVAAIRKLVPEPSLSEMRPLSFFVGPMRIYTRRIDDEIDVNAKPELSAAFEAMRTAFLLRTRTLPDKSEAVDPLAKPRADIAESVGITGLYDLDKASHVGMACADFLIDPRIRPTITTAPAPKVYTVIPTKPQPYRSSAKADRNP
;
A
#
# COMPACT_ATOMS: atom_id res chain seq x y z
N MET A 1 56.66 -46.67 46.81
CA MET A 1 57.54 -46.68 45.62
C MET A 1 57.52 -48.09 45.04
N ILE A 2 57.33 -48.16 43.71
CA ILE A 2 57.51 -49.33 42.84
C ILE A 2 56.30 -50.29 42.74
N LEU A 3 55.52 -50.09 41.66
CA LEU A 3 54.97 -51.08 40.69
C LEU A 3 53.86 -50.36 39.88
N ALA A 4 54.24 -49.59 38.86
CA ALA A 4 54.32 -50.00 37.45
C ALA A 4 52.92 -50.18 36.80
N LEU A 5 52.42 -49.20 36.03
CA LEU A 5 52.51 -49.13 34.56
C LEU A 5 52.01 -50.41 33.85
N LEU A 6 50.79 -50.38 33.29
CA LEU A 6 50.51 -50.71 31.87
C LEU A 6 49.01 -50.59 31.50
N ALA A 7 48.76 -49.96 30.34
CA ALA A 7 47.60 -50.10 29.43
C ALA A 7 46.20 -49.70 29.96
N MET A 8 45.49 -48.67 29.48
CA MET A 8 45.22 -48.23 28.10
C MET A 8 45.04 -49.38 27.11
N LEU A 9 43.86 -50.00 27.14
CA LEU A 9 43.03 -50.37 25.99
C LEU A 9 41.83 -51.17 26.52
N GLN A 10 40.60 -50.69 26.33
CA GLN A 10 39.55 -51.42 25.61
C GLN A 10 38.22 -50.68 25.71
N ALA A 11 37.76 -50.30 24.53
CA ALA A 11 36.46 -49.74 24.25
C ALA A 11 35.37 -50.83 24.27
N SER A 12 34.17 -50.38 24.59
CA SER A 12 32.90 -50.78 23.98
C SER A 12 32.58 -52.27 23.85
N THR A 13 31.80 -52.79 24.81
CA THR A 13 30.63 -53.63 24.51
C THR A 13 29.61 -53.53 25.64
N ALA A 14 28.58 -52.71 25.45
CA ALA A 14 27.26 -52.81 26.09
C ALA A 14 26.36 -51.80 25.37
N ALA A 15 25.11 -52.03 25.02
CA ALA A 15 24.27 -53.22 24.88
C ALA A 15 23.19 -52.76 23.88
N PHE A 16 22.81 -53.62 22.94
CA PHE A 16 21.73 -53.35 21.98
C PHE A 16 20.40 -53.33 22.75
N ASP A 17 19.75 -52.16 22.80
CA ASP A 17 18.36 -52.01 23.24
C ASP A 17 17.50 -51.69 22.00
N PRO A 18 16.53 -52.55 21.62
CA PRO A 18 15.77 -52.33 20.41
C PRO A 18 14.61 -51.36 20.65
N ALA A 19 14.46 -50.41 19.74
CA ALA A 19 13.27 -49.58 19.53
C ALA A 19 12.98 -48.48 20.57
N VAL A 20 13.82 -47.46 20.59
CA VAL A 20 13.32 -46.08 20.72
C VAL A 20 13.41 -45.45 19.34
N VAL A 21 12.34 -45.58 18.56
CA VAL A 21 12.09 -44.67 17.44
C VAL A 21 11.87 -43.31 18.07
N GLN A 22 12.95 -42.54 18.23
CA GLN A 22 12.83 -41.11 18.45
C GLN A 22 12.14 -40.58 17.19
N ARG A 23 10.82 -40.37 17.29
CA ARG A 23 10.15 -39.43 16.41
C ARG A 23 10.83 -38.11 16.69
N GLU A 24 11.77 -37.75 15.83
CA GLU A 24 12.14 -36.37 15.61
C GLU A 24 10.82 -35.66 15.28
N GLU A 25 10.26 -34.98 16.28
CA GLU A 25 9.18 -34.02 16.03
C GLU A 25 9.80 -32.96 15.12
N VAL A 26 9.62 -33.15 13.81
CA VAL A 26 9.79 -32.08 12.84
C VAL A 26 8.97 -30.93 13.42
N PRO A 27 9.59 -29.78 13.74
CA PRO A 27 8.84 -28.67 14.30
C PRO A 27 7.73 -28.39 13.31
N VAL A 28 6.49 -28.59 13.76
CA VAL A 28 5.31 -28.15 13.03
C VAL A 28 5.52 -26.66 12.91
N LEU A 29 6.02 -26.22 11.76
CA LEU A 29 5.86 -24.86 11.31
C LEU A 29 4.37 -24.59 11.53
N GLN A 30 4.04 -23.74 12.50
CA GLN A 30 2.68 -23.24 12.65
C GLN A 30 2.34 -22.55 11.32
N SER A 31 1.82 -23.33 10.38
CA SER A 31 1.12 -22.84 9.21
C SER A 31 -0.14 -22.22 9.79
N GLY A 32 -0.23 -20.91 9.69
CA GLY A 32 -1.29 -20.09 10.28
C GLY A 32 -0.78 -18.73 10.72
N VAL A 33 -1.61 -17.71 10.56
CA VAL A 33 -1.39 -16.38 11.13
C VAL A 33 -1.69 -16.48 12.63
N SER A 34 -0.64 -16.49 13.46
CA SER A 34 -0.81 -16.45 14.92
C SER A 34 -1.52 -15.17 15.36
N ASP A 35 -2.13 -15.17 16.55
CA ASP A 35 -2.78 -13.98 17.11
C ASP A 35 -1.82 -12.78 17.23
N ALA A 36 -0.56 -13.03 17.57
CA ALA A 36 0.49 -12.01 17.56
C ALA A 36 0.77 -11.49 16.14
N ALA A 37 0.83 -12.37 15.15
CA ALA A 37 0.99 -11.98 13.75
C ALA A 37 -0.23 -11.18 13.24
N LEU A 38 -1.44 -11.57 13.65
CA LEU A 38 -2.68 -10.88 13.30
C LEU A 38 -2.77 -9.48 13.94
N GLN A 39 -2.33 -9.33 15.19
CA GLN A 39 -2.22 -8.02 15.83
C GLN A 39 -1.16 -7.14 15.16
N GLN A 40 0.01 -7.68 14.84
CA GLN A 40 1.03 -6.93 14.10
C GLN A 40 0.56 -6.53 12.70
N LEU A 41 -0.17 -7.42 12.03
CA LEU A 41 -0.84 -7.14 10.77
C LEU A 41 -1.85 -6.02 10.98
N ALA A 42 -2.74 -6.10 11.97
CA ALA A 42 -3.73 -5.06 12.26
C ALA A 42 -3.11 -3.70 12.64
N ILE A 43 -1.91 -3.66 13.24
CA ILE A 43 -1.17 -2.41 13.49
C ILE A 43 -0.70 -1.79 12.16
N ARG A 44 0.00 -2.59 11.33
CA ARG A 44 0.53 -2.13 10.03
C ARG A 44 -0.58 -1.83 9.03
N GLU A 45 -1.64 -2.61 9.09
CA GLU A 45 -2.85 -2.57 8.27
C GLU A 45 -3.99 -1.88 8.98
N SER A 46 -3.74 -1.04 10.00
CA SER A 46 -4.82 -0.30 10.70
C SER A 46 -5.65 0.56 9.74
N ARG A 47 -5.26 0.64 8.45
CA ARG A 47 -5.88 1.34 7.32
C ARG A 47 -6.09 2.83 7.59
N LEU A 48 -5.61 3.30 8.73
CA LEU A 48 -5.76 4.65 9.22
C LEU A 48 -5.03 5.61 8.28
N SER A 49 -3.79 5.30 7.89
CA SER A 49 -2.99 6.16 7.01
C SER A 49 -3.70 6.53 5.69
N SER A 50 -4.35 5.57 5.01
CA SER A 50 -5.09 5.86 3.78
C SER A 50 -6.37 6.65 4.04
N ARG A 51 -7.06 6.39 5.16
CA ARG A 51 -8.26 7.13 5.56
C ARG A 51 -7.92 8.58 5.93
N LEU A 52 -6.83 8.79 6.67
CA LEU A 52 -6.35 10.12 7.05
C LEU A 52 -5.95 10.97 5.84
N ASN A 53 -5.35 10.36 4.80
CA ASN A 53 -5.09 11.08 3.55
C ASN A 53 -6.39 11.56 2.90
N ARG A 54 -7.43 10.71 2.85
CA ARG A 54 -8.75 11.06 2.29
C ARG A 54 -9.41 12.21 3.04
N VAL A 55 -9.26 12.27 4.37
CA VAL A 55 -9.77 13.41 5.17
C VAL A 55 -9.31 14.75 4.62
N ILE A 56 -8.04 14.85 4.19
CA ILE A 56 -7.49 16.08 3.61
C ILE A 56 -7.84 16.20 2.12
N TYR A 57 -7.60 15.14 1.35
CA TYR A 57 -7.72 15.22 -0.11
C TYR A 57 -9.15 15.32 -0.60
N ASP A 58 -10.12 14.76 0.12
CA ASP A 58 -11.53 14.80 -0.31
C ASP A 58 -12.21 16.12 0.09
N ASP A 59 -11.67 16.84 1.07
CA ASP A 59 -12.18 18.15 1.53
C ASP A 59 -11.64 19.31 0.66
N PRO A 60 -12.49 20.03 -0.08
CA PRO A 60 -12.05 21.15 -0.92
C PRO A 60 -11.33 22.25 -0.15
N ALA A 61 -11.76 22.58 1.07
CA ALA A 61 -11.16 23.66 1.85
C ALA A 61 -9.74 23.29 2.29
N LEU A 62 -9.53 22.02 2.65
CA LEU A 62 -8.19 21.53 3.03
C LEU A 62 -7.29 21.37 1.81
N ARG A 63 -7.83 21.03 0.63
CA ARG A 63 -7.09 21.09 -0.64
C ARG A 63 -6.65 22.51 -0.98
N THR A 64 -7.53 23.50 -0.83
CA THR A 64 -7.16 24.92 -1.03
C THR A 64 -6.04 25.33 -0.08
N GLU A 65 -6.00 24.81 1.14
CA GLU A 65 -4.88 25.08 2.05
C GLU A 65 -3.55 24.50 1.56
N ILE A 66 -3.55 23.33 0.92
CA ILE A 66 -2.36 22.78 0.23
C ILE A 66 -1.92 23.72 -0.89
N GLN A 67 -2.85 24.23 -1.69
CA GLN A 67 -2.55 25.18 -2.76
C GLN A 67 -1.98 26.50 -2.19
N ARG A 68 -2.58 27.02 -1.11
CA ARG A 68 -2.14 28.24 -0.41
C ARG A 68 -0.69 28.16 0.04
N VAL A 69 -0.28 27.08 0.71
CA VAL A 69 1.12 26.94 1.17
C VAL A 69 2.09 26.44 0.10
N GLY A 70 1.56 26.03 -1.05
CA GLY A 70 2.26 25.36 -2.13
C GLY A 70 2.32 23.83 -1.94
N LEU A 71 2.18 23.11 -3.06
CA LEU A 71 2.05 21.64 -3.11
C LEU A 71 3.08 20.89 -2.27
N GLU A 72 4.37 21.19 -2.44
CA GLU A 72 5.46 20.53 -1.70
C GLU A 72 5.27 20.62 -0.18
N ARG A 73 5.05 21.84 0.33
CA ARG A 73 4.89 22.08 1.77
C ARG A 73 3.60 21.47 2.29
N GLY A 74 2.52 21.56 1.51
CA GLY A 74 1.25 20.93 1.83
C GLY A 74 1.38 19.41 1.94
N CYS A 75 2.05 18.75 0.99
CA CYS A 75 2.27 17.31 1.01
C CYS A 75 3.14 16.87 2.21
N VAL A 76 4.17 17.65 2.57
CA VAL A 76 4.95 17.41 3.80
C VAL A 76 4.07 17.57 5.04
N ALA A 77 3.27 18.63 5.13
CA ALA A 77 2.37 18.86 6.25
C ALA A 77 1.35 17.72 6.41
N VAL A 78 0.79 17.20 5.30
CA VAL A 78 -0.09 16.02 5.31
C VAL A 78 0.65 14.79 5.82
N ALA A 79 1.85 14.51 5.31
CA ALA A 79 2.63 13.34 5.71
C ALA A 79 3.00 13.36 7.20
N GLU A 80 3.41 14.51 7.72
CA GLU A 80 3.75 14.68 9.13
C GLU A 80 2.53 14.60 10.05
N SER A 81 1.42 15.26 9.69
CA SER A 81 0.15 15.18 10.43
C SER A 81 -0.35 13.74 10.49
N ARG A 82 -0.31 13.03 9.36
CA ARG A 82 -0.69 11.62 9.29
C ARG A 82 0.19 10.78 10.20
N ARG A 83 1.51 11.01 10.21
CA ARG A 83 2.44 10.26 11.06
C ARG A 83 2.13 10.45 12.54
N GLU A 84 1.91 11.69 12.97
CA GLU A 84 1.58 12.06 14.35
C GLU A 84 0.25 11.43 14.81
N VAL A 85 -0.81 11.59 13.99
CA VAL A 85 -2.13 11.04 14.31
C VAL A 85 -2.10 9.52 14.27
N SER A 86 -1.42 8.91 13.29
CA SER A 86 -1.30 7.43 13.25
C SER A 86 -0.58 6.90 14.48
N ALA A 87 0.46 7.57 14.97
CA ALA A 87 1.16 7.16 16.19
C ALA A 87 0.25 7.19 17.44
N SER A 88 -0.72 8.11 17.47
CA SER A 88 -1.60 8.30 18.62
C SER A 88 -2.87 7.43 18.57
N TYR A 89 -3.38 7.13 17.38
CA TYR A 89 -4.70 6.49 17.21
C TYR A 89 -4.65 5.08 16.59
N ALA A 90 -3.54 4.65 15.98
CA ALA A 90 -3.51 3.35 15.29
C ALA A 90 -3.73 2.17 16.24
N SER A 91 -3.18 2.22 17.47
CA SER A 91 -3.35 1.15 18.46
C SER A 91 -4.79 0.96 18.92
N ALA A 92 -5.57 2.05 18.99
CA ALA A 92 -6.98 2.00 19.38
C ALA A 92 -7.85 1.29 18.33
N LEU A 93 -7.43 1.27 17.06
CA LEU A 93 -8.15 0.59 15.99
C LEU A 93 -7.84 -0.91 15.91
N VAL A 94 -6.73 -1.37 16.51
CA VAL A 94 -6.27 -2.76 16.42
C VAL A 94 -7.36 -3.76 16.83
N PRO A 95 -8.07 -3.61 17.97
CA PRO A 95 -9.10 -4.58 18.35
C PRO A 95 -10.22 -4.70 17.32
N ALA A 96 -10.70 -3.57 16.78
CA ALA A 96 -11.74 -3.55 15.77
C ALA A 96 -11.26 -4.14 14.43
N THR A 97 -10.02 -3.84 14.02
CA THR A 97 -9.41 -4.42 12.82
C THR A 97 -9.23 -5.93 12.93
N VAL A 98 -8.75 -6.44 14.07
CA VAL A 98 -8.63 -7.89 14.33
C VAL A 98 -10.01 -8.57 14.29
N ALA A 99 -11.01 -7.98 14.94
CA ALA A 99 -12.37 -8.50 14.93
C ALA A 99 -12.97 -8.53 13.51
N ALA A 100 -12.78 -7.48 12.72
CA ALA A 100 -13.23 -7.41 11.33
C ALA A 100 -12.57 -8.48 10.45
N ILE A 101 -11.26 -8.68 10.60
CA ILE A 101 -10.53 -9.72 9.86
C ILE A 101 -11.08 -11.11 10.21
N ARG A 102 -11.22 -11.44 11.49
CA ARG A 102 -11.77 -12.74 11.94
C ARG A 102 -13.20 -12.97 11.47
N LYS A 103 -14.01 -11.92 11.41
CA LYS A 103 -15.41 -12.01 10.96
C LYS A 103 -15.52 -12.28 9.46
N LEU A 104 -14.63 -11.70 8.65
CA LEU A 104 -14.82 -11.61 7.19
C LEU A 104 -13.89 -12.50 6.39
N VAL A 105 -12.71 -12.81 6.91
CA VAL A 105 -11.75 -13.67 6.24
C VAL A 105 -12.01 -15.12 6.65
N PRO A 106 -12.17 -16.05 5.69
CA PRO A 106 -12.40 -17.46 6.01
C PRO A 106 -11.31 -18.05 6.90
N GLU A 107 -11.69 -18.87 7.88
CA GLU A 107 -10.76 -19.49 8.83
C GLU A 107 -9.59 -20.23 8.15
N PRO A 108 -9.77 -21.01 7.06
CA PRO A 108 -8.63 -21.65 6.38
C PRO A 108 -7.60 -20.65 5.84
N SER A 109 -8.05 -19.45 5.47
CA SER A 109 -7.13 -18.38 5.04
C SER A 109 -6.37 -17.75 6.21
N LEU A 110 -6.89 -17.82 7.44
CA LEU A 110 -6.21 -17.37 8.64
C LEU A 110 -5.29 -18.46 9.19
N SER A 111 -5.73 -19.70 9.21
CA SER A 111 -5.05 -20.83 9.86
C SER A 111 -4.06 -21.57 8.95
N GLU A 112 -4.05 -21.40 7.63
CA GLU A 112 -3.16 -22.18 6.75
C GLU A 112 -2.19 -21.31 5.93
N MET A 113 -2.48 -20.01 5.77
CA MET A 113 -1.64 -19.12 4.96
C MET A 113 -0.44 -18.56 5.71
N ARG A 114 0.66 -18.39 4.96
CA ARG A 114 1.83 -17.63 5.42
C ARG A 114 1.48 -16.13 5.49
N PRO A 115 2.02 -15.36 6.46
CA PRO A 115 1.68 -13.95 6.66
C PRO A 115 1.85 -13.05 5.43
N LEU A 116 2.89 -13.26 4.61
CA LEU A 116 3.09 -12.46 3.38
C LEU A 116 2.05 -12.81 2.30
N SER A 117 1.69 -14.09 2.17
CA SER A 117 0.64 -14.54 1.24
C SER A 117 -0.74 -14.03 1.66
N PHE A 118 -0.98 -13.95 2.96
CA PHE A 118 -2.17 -13.34 3.56
C PHE A 118 -2.33 -11.87 3.15
N PHE A 119 -1.22 -11.12 3.13
CA PHE A 119 -1.19 -9.71 2.76
C PHE A 119 -1.58 -9.46 1.30
N VAL A 120 -1.03 -10.24 0.37
CA VAL A 120 -1.26 -10.05 -1.07
C VAL A 120 -2.56 -10.67 -1.58
N GLY A 121 -3.14 -11.63 -0.84
CA GLY A 121 -4.36 -12.33 -1.21
C GLY A 121 -5.58 -11.89 -0.38
N PRO A 122 -5.91 -12.59 0.72
CA PRO A 122 -7.09 -12.30 1.54
C PRO A 122 -7.26 -10.83 1.91
N MET A 123 -6.21 -10.17 2.41
CA MET A 123 -6.33 -8.76 2.81
C MET A 123 -6.67 -7.83 1.65
N ARG A 124 -6.25 -8.16 0.41
CA ARG A 124 -6.60 -7.42 -0.81
C ARG A 124 -8.01 -7.72 -1.30
N ILE A 125 -8.45 -8.97 -1.19
CA ILE A 125 -9.79 -9.41 -1.64
C ILE A 125 -10.87 -8.84 -0.71
N TYR A 126 -10.66 -8.92 0.60
CA TYR A 126 -11.63 -8.52 1.61
C TYR A 126 -11.49 -7.06 2.05
N THR A 127 -10.58 -6.28 1.44
CA THR A 127 -10.24 -4.90 1.87
C THR A 127 -11.48 -4.05 2.15
N ARG A 128 -12.37 -3.89 1.16
CA ARG A 128 -13.55 -3.03 1.29
C ARG A 128 -14.48 -3.49 2.41
N ARG A 129 -14.69 -4.80 2.54
CA ARG A 129 -15.59 -5.36 3.56
C ARG A 129 -15.01 -5.17 4.96
N ILE A 130 -13.69 -5.37 5.12
CA ILE A 130 -12.98 -5.12 6.37
C ILE A 130 -13.07 -3.62 6.71
N ASP A 131 -12.89 -2.76 5.72
CA ASP A 131 -13.00 -1.32 5.89
C ASP A 131 -14.38 -0.88 6.36
N ASP A 132 -15.45 -1.39 5.73
CA ASP A 132 -16.84 -1.10 6.10
C ASP A 132 -17.15 -1.58 7.53
N GLU A 133 -16.65 -2.77 7.90
CA GLU A 133 -16.84 -3.31 9.26
C GLU A 133 -16.12 -2.47 10.31
N ILE A 134 -14.93 -1.96 10.03
CA ILE A 134 -14.22 -1.04 10.93
C ILE A 134 -14.98 0.29 11.04
N ASP A 135 -15.52 0.82 9.94
CA ASP A 135 -16.30 2.07 9.94
C ASP A 135 -17.55 2.00 10.81
N VAL A 136 -18.17 0.82 10.90
CA VAL A 136 -19.33 0.59 11.78
C VAL A 136 -18.90 0.46 13.24
N ASN A 137 -17.87 -0.35 13.52
CA ASN A 137 -17.55 -0.76 14.90
C ASN A 137 -16.53 0.13 15.62
N ALA A 138 -15.74 0.92 14.89
CA ALA A 138 -14.74 1.84 15.43
C ALA A 138 -15.01 3.29 15.03
N LYS A 139 -16.29 3.62 14.77
CA LYS A 139 -16.71 4.97 14.37
C LYS A 139 -16.22 6.06 15.34
N PRO A 140 -16.30 5.90 16.68
CA PRO A 140 -15.81 6.93 17.60
C PRO A 140 -14.31 7.19 17.47
N GLU A 141 -13.50 6.13 17.40
CA GLU A 141 -12.05 6.19 17.27
C GLU A 141 -11.65 6.83 15.94
N LEU A 142 -12.29 6.42 14.84
CA LEU A 142 -12.08 7.00 13.52
C LEU A 142 -12.47 8.48 13.46
N SER A 143 -13.62 8.86 14.04
CA SER A 143 -14.07 10.26 14.06
C SER A 143 -13.07 11.13 14.83
N ALA A 144 -12.60 10.67 15.98
CA ALA A 144 -11.58 11.36 16.75
C ALA A 144 -10.26 11.52 15.97
N ALA A 145 -9.82 10.45 15.28
CA ALA A 145 -8.62 10.51 14.46
C ALA A 145 -8.78 11.46 13.24
N PHE A 146 -9.97 11.53 12.65
CA PHE A 146 -10.24 12.44 11.52
C PHE A 146 -10.20 13.90 11.96
N GLU A 147 -10.81 14.24 13.09
CA GLU A 147 -10.73 15.58 13.67
C GLU A 147 -9.30 15.95 14.08
N ALA A 148 -8.57 15.02 14.69
CA ALA A 148 -7.16 15.21 15.02
C ALA A 148 -6.32 15.47 13.76
N MET A 149 -6.59 14.78 12.66
CA MET A 149 -5.89 14.97 11.38
C MET A 149 -6.15 16.35 10.77
N ARG A 150 -7.41 16.80 10.75
CA ARG A 150 -7.76 18.16 10.29
C ARG A 150 -7.05 19.21 11.13
N THR A 151 -7.11 19.04 12.45
CA THR A 151 -6.51 19.97 13.41
C THR A 151 -5.00 20.04 13.25
N ALA A 152 -4.32 18.89 13.22
CA ALA A 152 -2.86 18.82 13.06
C ALA A 152 -2.40 19.43 11.74
N PHE A 153 -3.11 19.15 10.64
CA PHE A 153 -2.80 19.72 9.34
C PHE A 153 -2.91 21.26 9.34
N LEU A 154 -4.06 21.79 9.76
CA LEU A 154 -4.29 23.23 9.83
C LEU A 154 -3.30 23.94 10.78
N LEU A 155 -2.97 23.30 11.90
CA LEU A 155 -1.99 23.83 12.86
C LEU A 155 -0.60 23.96 12.23
N ARG A 156 -0.21 23.03 11.35
CA ARG A 156 1.08 23.05 10.65
C ARG A 156 1.10 24.07 9.52
N THR A 157 0.00 24.18 8.77
CA THR A 157 -0.04 25.07 7.60
C THR A 157 -0.25 26.54 7.98
N ARG A 158 -0.93 26.85 9.09
CA ARG A 158 -1.20 28.23 9.52
C ARG A 158 0.05 29.11 9.65
N THR A 159 1.20 28.52 9.99
CA THR A 159 2.47 29.25 10.18
C THR A 159 3.27 29.37 8.88
N LEU A 160 2.82 28.73 7.80
CA LEU A 160 3.50 28.76 6.51
C LEU A 160 3.02 29.96 5.68
N PRO A 161 3.95 30.68 5.03
CA PRO A 161 3.61 31.84 4.23
C PRO A 161 2.73 31.42 3.04
N ASP A 162 1.85 32.33 2.66
CA ASP A 162 1.01 32.20 1.47
C ASP A 162 1.88 32.21 0.19
N LYS A 163 1.59 31.29 -0.71
CA LYS A 163 2.20 31.12 -2.04
C LYS A 163 1.14 31.01 -3.14
N SER A 164 -0.13 31.25 -2.83
CA SER A 164 -1.26 31.13 -3.77
C SER A 164 -1.12 32.02 -5.00
N GLU A 165 -0.44 33.17 -4.89
CA GLU A 165 -0.18 34.08 -6.03
C GLU A 165 0.73 33.48 -7.12
N ALA A 166 1.36 32.31 -6.89
CA ALA A 166 2.35 31.72 -7.80
C ALA A 166 2.04 30.28 -8.26
N VAL A 167 0.93 29.67 -7.86
CA VAL A 167 0.67 28.25 -8.12
C VAL A 167 -0.59 28.09 -8.96
N ASP A 168 -0.39 27.86 -10.26
CA ASP A 168 -1.41 27.31 -11.17
C ASP A 168 -2.01 26.06 -10.50
N PRO A 169 -3.35 25.88 -10.42
CA PRO A 169 -3.98 24.67 -9.88
C PRO A 169 -3.54 23.38 -10.61
N LEU A 170 -2.77 23.53 -11.68
CA LEU A 170 -2.14 22.47 -12.44
C LEU A 170 -0.68 22.27 -12.01
N ALA A 171 -0.42 21.22 -11.23
CA ALA A 171 0.94 20.81 -10.89
C ALA A 171 1.53 19.89 -11.97
N LYS A 172 2.76 20.15 -12.39
CA LYS A 172 3.49 19.27 -13.32
C LYS A 172 3.93 17.99 -12.60
N PRO A 173 3.59 16.79 -13.12
CA PRO A 173 4.21 15.57 -12.65
C PRO A 173 5.73 15.66 -12.85
N ARG A 174 6.49 14.95 -12.01
CA ARG A 174 7.93 14.84 -12.22
C ARG A 174 8.18 14.07 -13.50
N ALA A 175 9.09 14.57 -14.34
CA ALA A 175 9.32 14.03 -15.69
C ALA A 175 9.65 12.53 -15.70
N ASP A 176 10.44 12.07 -14.73
CA ASP A 176 10.83 10.67 -14.58
C ASP A 176 9.66 9.75 -14.19
N ILE A 177 8.75 10.24 -13.36
CA ILE A 177 7.53 9.51 -12.99
C ILE A 177 6.57 9.51 -14.17
N ALA A 178 6.32 10.66 -14.78
CA ALA A 178 5.45 10.83 -15.94
C ALA A 178 5.78 9.85 -17.06
N GLU A 179 7.07 9.69 -17.37
CA GLU A 179 7.57 8.73 -18.35
C GLU A 179 7.34 7.27 -17.92
N SER A 180 7.61 6.94 -16.67
CA SER A 180 7.54 5.56 -16.15
C SER A 180 6.13 4.98 -16.00
N VAL A 181 5.14 5.82 -15.65
CA VAL A 181 3.73 5.42 -15.47
C VAL A 181 2.80 5.92 -16.59
N GLY A 182 3.35 6.58 -17.61
CA GLY A 182 2.60 7.04 -18.78
C GLY A 182 1.64 8.19 -18.48
N ILE A 183 1.95 9.03 -17.49
CA ILE A 183 1.16 10.22 -17.18
C ILE A 183 1.52 11.32 -18.17
N THR A 184 0.58 11.72 -19.01
CA THR A 184 0.80 12.69 -20.10
C THR A 184 0.26 14.09 -19.82
N GLY A 185 -0.40 14.31 -18.67
CA GLY A 185 -1.08 15.57 -18.32
C GLY A 185 -0.69 16.14 -16.96
N LEU A 186 -1.19 17.35 -16.66
CA LEU A 186 -0.96 18.03 -15.39
C LEU A 186 -1.87 17.49 -14.28
N TYR A 187 -1.41 17.53 -13.04
CA TYR A 187 -2.23 17.27 -11.86
C TYR A 187 -3.11 18.47 -11.55
N ASP A 188 -4.39 18.36 -11.91
CA ASP A 188 -5.46 19.21 -11.40
C ASP A 188 -5.65 19.06 -9.87
N LEU A 189 -5.14 20.01 -9.09
CA LEU A 189 -5.17 20.01 -7.64
C LEU A 189 -6.56 20.25 -7.03
N ASP A 190 -7.59 20.52 -7.84
CA ASP A 190 -8.98 20.57 -7.37
C ASP A 190 -9.58 19.17 -7.25
N LYS A 191 -8.95 18.16 -7.88
CA LYS A 191 -9.34 16.75 -7.80
C LYS A 191 -8.55 16.02 -6.71
N ALA A 192 -9.28 15.42 -5.76
CA ALA A 192 -8.71 14.63 -4.66
C ALA A 192 -7.70 13.56 -5.11
N SER A 193 -8.03 12.83 -6.17
CA SER A 193 -7.17 11.78 -6.73
C SER A 193 -5.85 12.33 -7.25
N HIS A 194 -5.87 13.51 -7.87
CA HIS A 194 -4.68 14.15 -8.43
C HIS A 194 -3.78 14.73 -7.33
N VAL A 195 -4.35 15.32 -6.27
CA VAL A 195 -3.57 15.74 -5.10
C VAL A 195 -2.87 14.55 -4.44
N GLY A 196 -3.57 13.42 -4.31
CA GLY A 196 -2.99 12.19 -3.78
C GLY A 196 -1.80 11.69 -4.59
N MET A 197 -1.91 11.69 -5.93
CA MET A 197 -0.81 11.33 -6.84
C MET A 197 0.34 12.33 -6.75
N ALA A 198 0.04 13.62 -6.78
CA ALA A 198 1.06 14.68 -6.69
C ALA A 198 1.86 14.59 -5.39
N CYS A 199 1.20 14.32 -4.25
CA CYS A 199 1.89 14.11 -2.99
C CYS A 199 2.69 12.80 -2.92
N ALA A 200 2.20 11.72 -3.54
CA ALA A 200 2.96 10.48 -3.64
C ALA A 200 4.25 10.71 -4.46
N ASP A 201 4.14 11.33 -5.64
CA ASP A 201 5.27 11.67 -6.51
C ASP A 201 6.33 12.52 -5.82
N PHE A 202 5.88 13.47 -5.00
CA PHE A 202 6.76 14.36 -4.28
C PHE A 202 7.52 13.64 -3.14
N LEU A 203 6.82 12.78 -2.39
CA LEU A 203 7.36 12.16 -1.17
C LEU A 203 8.17 10.88 -1.42
N ILE A 204 8.14 10.31 -2.62
CA ILE A 204 8.99 9.16 -2.95
C ILE A 204 10.46 9.60 -3.03
N ASP A 205 11.30 9.08 -2.13
CA ASP A 205 12.75 9.33 -2.17
C ASP A 205 13.34 8.82 -3.49
N PRO A 206 14.10 9.65 -4.23
CA PRO A 206 14.86 9.26 -5.43
C PRO A 206 15.61 7.92 -5.35
N ARG A 207 16.15 7.57 -4.18
CA ARG A 207 17.03 6.41 -3.98
C ARG A 207 16.32 5.08 -3.84
N ILE A 208 15.05 5.09 -3.45
CA ILE A 208 14.23 3.89 -3.25
C ILE A 208 13.23 3.69 -4.39
N ARG A 209 13.34 4.49 -5.46
CA ARG A 209 12.49 4.37 -6.64
C ARG A 209 12.76 3.03 -7.31
N PRO A 210 11.72 2.24 -7.63
CA PRO A 210 11.88 1.12 -8.54
C PRO A 210 12.39 1.68 -9.87
N THR A 211 13.63 1.38 -10.24
CA THR A 211 14.09 1.64 -11.60
C THR A 211 13.29 0.70 -12.50
N ILE A 212 12.34 1.23 -13.26
CA ILE A 212 11.63 0.44 -14.27
C ILE A 212 12.64 0.20 -15.40
N THR A 213 13.38 -0.90 -15.31
CA THR A 213 14.36 -1.31 -16.33
C THR A 213 13.70 -1.86 -17.59
N THR A 214 12.38 -1.98 -17.60
CA THR A 214 11.62 -2.37 -18.78
C THR A 214 11.51 -1.17 -19.69
N ALA A 215 12.29 -1.15 -20.77
CA ALA A 215 12.06 -0.22 -21.87
C ALA A 215 10.57 -0.28 -22.27
N PRO A 216 9.92 0.85 -22.58
CA PRO A 216 8.55 0.83 -23.09
C PRO A 216 8.51 -0.13 -24.27
N ALA A 217 7.64 -1.14 -24.19
CA ALA A 217 7.49 -2.09 -25.27
C ALA A 217 7.28 -1.29 -26.57
N PRO A 218 8.04 -1.58 -27.65
CA PRO A 218 7.86 -0.86 -28.90
C PRO A 218 6.39 -0.94 -29.27
N LYS A 219 5.78 0.21 -29.58
CA LYS A 219 4.40 0.26 -30.05
C LYS A 219 4.32 -0.61 -31.30
N VAL A 220 3.80 -1.83 -31.16
CA VAL A 220 3.47 -2.67 -32.30
C VAL A 220 2.24 -2.03 -32.93
N TYR A 221 2.46 -1.12 -33.88
CA TYR A 221 1.41 -0.72 -34.78
C TYR A 221 1.10 -1.93 -35.64
N THR A 222 0.08 -2.69 -35.24
CA THR A 222 -0.56 -3.62 -36.17
C THR A 222 -1.22 -2.75 -37.23
N VAL A 223 -0.53 -2.56 -38.35
CA VAL A 223 -1.16 -2.06 -39.56
C VAL A 223 -2.19 -3.11 -39.93
N ILE A 224 -3.45 -2.89 -39.53
CA ILE A 224 -4.57 -3.65 -40.06
C ILE A 224 -4.60 -3.29 -41.55
N PRO A 225 -4.33 -4.22 -42.48
CA PRO A 225 -4.49 -3.92 -43.88
C PRO A 225 -5.95 -3.54 -44.09
N THR A 226 -6.21 -2.26 -44.31
CA THR A 226 -7.50 -1.77 -44.78
C THR A 226 -7.79 -2.53 -46.08
N LYS A 227 -8.80 -3.42 -46.04
CA LYS A 227 -9.35 -4.01 -47.26
C LYS A 227 -9.61 -2.86 -48.25
N PRO A 228 -9.16 -2.95 -49.51
CA PRO A 228 -9.49 -1.93 -50.48
C PRO A 228 -11.01 -1.80 -50.54
N GLN A 229 -11.53 -0.61 -50.26
CA GLN A 229 -12.93 -0.31 -50.49
C GLN A 229 -13.20 -0.50 -51.98
N PRO A 230 -14.26 -1.23 -52.36
CA PRO A 230 -14.66 -1.30 -53.77
C PRO A 230 -15.03 0.11 -54.24
N TYR A 231 -14.36 0.54 -55.30
CA TYR A 231 -14.59 1.78 -56.01
C TYR A 231 -16.07 1.89 -56.40
N ARG A 232 -16.83 2.73 -55.69
CA ARG A 232 -18.19 3.10 -56.11
C ARG A 232 -18.04 4.13 -57.22
N SER A 233 -18.12 3.68 -58.48
CA SER A 233 -18.21 4.56 -59.63
C SER A 233 -19.52 5.36 -59.55
N SER A 234 -19.44 6.63 -59.15
CA SER A 234 -20.53 7.58 -59.34
C SER A 234 -20.61 7.94 -60.82
N ALA A 235 -21.40 7.17 -61.58
CA ALA A 235 -21.87 7.60 -62.88
C ALA A 235 -22.68 8.88 -62.70
N LYS A 236 -22.17 9.99 -63.25
CA LYS A 236 -22.95 11.21 -63.47
C LYS A 236 -24.07 10.85 -64.44
N ALA A 237 -25.31 10.90 -63.96
CA ALA A 237 -26.46 10.95 -64.84
C ALA A 237 -26.55 12.39 -65.37
N ASP A 238 -26.23 12.54 -66.65
CA ASP A 238 -26.49 13.73 -67.43
C ASP A 238 -27.99 14.09 -67.35
N ARG A 239 -28.27 15.31 -66.91
CA ARG A 239 -29.47 16.06 -67.31
C ARG A 239 -29.06 17.51 -67.59
N ASN A 240 -29.12 17.85 -68.86
CA ASN A 240 -29.15 19.18 -69.44
C ASN A 240 -30.33 19.18 -70.43
N PRO A 241 -30.91 20.32 -70.78
CA PRO A 241 -31.53 21.37 -69.98
C PRO A 241 -33.05 21.15 -69.79
#